data_AF-A0A535ZW03-F1
#
_entry.id   AF-A0A535ZW03-F1
#
_cell.length_a   1.000
_cell.length_b   1.000
_cell.length_c   1.000
_cell.angle_alpha   90.00
_cell.angle_beta   90.00
_cell.angle_gamma   90.00
#
_symmetry.space_group_name_H-M   'P 1'
#
loop_
_entity.id
_entity.type
_entity.pdbx_description
1 polymer ?
#
loop_
_entity_poly.entity_id
_entity_poly.type
_entity_poly.pdbx_seq_one_letter_code
_entity_poly.pdbx_strand_id
1 'polypeptide(L)'
;MGTRYEDQPPEHWAGPESLDPTPVWKQFALIGIFLFLGLVVLAGVAAFAAAPQLVAPPALVPGDRLVLSTAELPAVGAAPKRFGPPLVDDAHAFWLSRLSRTEVVAFRGLWTDQLGRVCPVSWNDTLDNRPLRFFTAACKGSDLVLFNDRGEAGPGAPRGLDRYLVSVSDDRVIVNLSRLIVSSERIPAPPSP
;
A
#
# COMPACT_ATOMS: atom_id res chain seq x y z
N MET A 1 -30.45 -27.87 57.36
CA MET A 1 -29.23 -27.74 56.53
C MET A 1 -29.08 -26.27 56.19
N GLY A 2 -28.35 -25.54 57.03
CA GLY A 2 -28.12 -24.12 56.86
C GLY A 2 -26.93 -23.88 55.93
N THR A 3 -27.07 -22.92 55.02
CA THR A 3 -26.00 -22.42 54.16
C THR A 3 -25.26 -21.23 54.79
N ARG A 4 -25.44 -21.01 56.11
CA ARG A 4 -24.78 -19.93 56.86
C ARG A 4 -23.33 -20.31 57.13
N TYR A 5 -22.43 -19.34 56.95
CA TYR A 5 -20.99 -19.49 57.18
C TYR A 5 -20.66 -20.09 58.55
N GLU A 6 -21.37 -19.67 59.59
CA GLU A 6 -21.24 -20.16 60.98
C GLU A 6 -21.55 -21.67 61.17
N ASP A 7 -22.29 -22.28 60.23
CA ASP A 7 -22.65 -23.71 60.29
C ASP A 7 -21.62 -24.61 59.58
N GLN A 8 -20.56 -24.05 58.98
CA GLN A 8 -19.49 -24.82 58.34
C GLN A 8 -18.43 -25.23 59.39
N PRO A 9 -18.10 -26.54 59.49
CA PRO A 9 -17.07 -27.02 60.41
C PRO A 9 -15.75 -26.23 60.25
N PRO A 10 -15.05 -25.85 61.34
CA PRO A 10 -13.77 -25.13 61.34
C PRO A 10 -12.73 -25.69 60.35
N GLU A 11 -12.73 -27.00 60.15
CA GLU A 11 -11.89 -27.73 59.19
C GLU A 11 -12.17 -27.41 57.70
N HIS A 12 -13.28 -26.74 57.36
CA HIS A 12 -13.57 -26.25 56.00
C HIS A 12 -13.18 -24.78 55.78
N TRP A 13 -12.77 -24.08 56.84
CA TRP A 13 -12.29 -22.71 56.71
C TRP A 13 -10.88 -22.76 56.16
N ALA A 14 -10.62 -21.91 55.18
CA ALA A 14 -9.31 -21.80 54.59
C ALA A 14 -8.33 -21.39 55.70
N GLY A 15 -7.36 -22.27 56.03
CA GLY A 15 -6.39 -22.06 57.10
C GLY A 15 -5.57 -20.79 56.90
N PRO A 16 -4.81 -20.30 57.91
CA PRO A 16 -4.01 -19.07 57.79
C PRO A 16 -3.03 -19.08 56.60
N GLU A 17 -2.61 -20.27 56.16
CA GLU A 17 -1.82 -20.52 54.94
C GLU A 17 -2.59 -20.37 53.61
N SER A 18 -3.93 -20.25 53.62
CA SER A 18 -4.74 -20.12 52.40
C SER A 18 -4.69 -18.73 51.77
N LEU A 19 -4.29 -17.73 52.55
CA LEU A 19 -4.11 -16.35 52.12
C LEU A 19 -2.64 -16.08 51.77
N ASP A 20 -1.90 -17.10 51.34
CA ASP A 20 -0.50 -16.94 50.97
C ASP A 20 -0.43 -15.89 49.84
N PRO A 21 0.02 -14.65 50.14
CA PRO A 21 0.04 -13.61 49.14
C PRO A 21 0.99 -14.10 48.05
N THR A 22 0.58 -14.04 46.79
CA THR A 22 1.50 -14.31 45.68
C THR A 22 2.80 -13.57 45.97
N PRO A 23 3.94 -14.26 46.16
CA PRO A 23 5.14 -13.61 46.62
C PRO A 23 5.45 -12.41 45.74
N VAL A 24 5.76 -11.27 46.34
CA VAL A 24 5.91 -9.98 45.61
C VAL A 24 6.91 -10.12 44.44
N TRP A 25 7.92 -10.98 44.57
CA TRP A 25 8.86 -11.29 43.49
C TRP A 25 8.20 -11.88 42.23
N LYS A 26 7.12 -12.67 42.36
CA LYS A 26 6.36 -13.19 41.22
C LYS A 26 5.63 -12.07 40.48
N GLN A 27 5.15 -11.06 41.20
CA GLN A 27 4.53 -9.87 40.61
C GLN A 27 5.56 -9.03 39.85
N PHE A 28 6.75 -8.82 40.42
CA PHE A 28 7.85 -8.14 39.71
C PHE A 28 8.34 -8.92 38.48
N ALA A 29 8.43 -10.25 38.57
CA ALA A 29 8.79 -11.09 37.44
C ALA A 29 7.77 -10.98 36.30
N LEU A 30 6.47 -11.00 36.64
CA LEU A 30 5.38 -10.88 35.67
C LEU A 30 5.38 -9.49 35.00
N ILE A 31 5.54 -8.41 35.77
CA ILE A 31 5.71 -7.05 35.23
C ILE A 31 6.94 -6.98 34.33
N GLY A 32 8.07 -7.53 34.75
CA GLY A 32 9.30 -7.57 33.96
C GLY A 32 9.12 -8.29 32.62
N ILE A 33 8.41 -9.42 32.60
CA ILE A 33 8.06 -10.14 31.38
C ILE A 33 7.18 -9.27 30.46
N PHE A 34 6.13 -8.63 31.00
CA PHE A 34 5.28 -7.76 30.20
C PHE A 34 6.03 -6.55 29.62
N LEU A 35 6.90 -5.93 30.41
CA LEU A 35 7.74 -4.83 29.94
C LEU A 35 8.70 -5.28 28.84
N PHE A 36 9.35 -6.43 29.03
CA PHE A 36 10.25 -6.99 28.02
C PHE A 36 9.50 -7.35 26.73
N LEU A 37 8.36 -8.02 26.83
CA LEU A 37 7.52 -8.34 25.67
C LEU A 37 7.04 -7.07 24.96
N GLY A 38 6.60 -6.06 25.72
CA GLY A 38 6.21 -4.76 25.16
C GLY A 38 7.36 -4.09 24.41
N LEU A 39 8.58 -4.13 24.97
CA LEU A 39 9.78 -3.59 24.33
C LEU A 39 10.11 -4.33 23.03
N VAL A 40 10.04 -5.66 23.04
CA VAL A 40 10.29 -6.50 21.85
C VAL A 40 9.28 -6.17 20.75
N VAL A 41 7.99 -6.05 21.08
CA VAL A 41 6.95 -5.66 20.12
C VAL A 41 7.25 -4.28 19.54
N LEU A 42 7.60 -3.30 20.40
CA LEU A 42 7.90 -1.94 19.96
C LEU A 42 9.13 -1.89 19.05
N ALA A 43 10.20 -2.62 19.39
CA ALA A 43 11.40 -2.73 18.57
C ALA A 43 11.09 -3.39 17.21
N GLY A 44 10.26 -4.43 17.20
CA GLY A 44 9.80 -5.08 15.98
C GLY A 44 9.05 -4.10 15.07
N VAL A 45 8.05 -3.41 15.60
CA VAL A 45 7.27 -2.41 14.84
C VAL A 45 8.16 -1.30 14.29
N ALA A 46 9.10 -0.80 15.11
CA ALA A 46 10.05 0.22 14.67
C ALA A 46 10.95 -0.28 13.53
N ALA A 47 11.44 -1.52 13.60
CA ALA A 47 12.26 -2.11 12.55
C ALA A 47 11.49 -2.22 11.22
N PHE A 48 10.24 -2.69 11.24
CA PHE A 48 9.39 -2.75 10.03
C PHE A 48 9.11 -1.36 9.46
N ALA A 49 8.89 -0.36 10.31
CA ALA A 49 8.67 1.01 9.86
C ALA A 49 9.93 1.64 9.21
N ALA A 50 11.12 1.33 9.75
CA ALA A 50 12.40 1.82 9.23
C ALA A 50 12.92 1.01 8.02
N ALA A 51 12.39 -0.19 7.77
CA ALA A 51 12.87 -1.09 6.73
C ALA A 51 13.04 -0.42 5.33
N PRO A 52 12.14 0.46 4.84
CA PRO A 52 12.34 1.12 3.54
C PRO A 52 13.62 1.97 3.42
N GLN A 53 14.15 2.44 4.56
CA GLN A 53 15.35 3.27 4.62
C GLN A 53 16.63 2.43 4.73
N LEU A 54 16.52 1.17 5.17
CA LEU A 54 17.67 0.31 5.45
C LEU A 54 17.99 -0.66 4.30
N VAL A 55 17.01 -0.99 3.46
CA VAL A 55 17.18 -1.98 2.39
C VAL A 55 17.83 -1.34 1.14
N ALA A 56 18.67 -2.10 0.45
CA ALA A 56 19.26 -1.70 -0.83
C ALA A 56 18.20 -1.78 -1.96
N PRO A 57 17.94 -0.69 -2.72
CA PRO A 57 17.03 -0.73 -3.86
C PRO A 57 17.58 -1.58 -5.03
N PRO A 58 16.73 -2.19 -5.88
CA PRO A 58 15.27 -2.27 -5.76
C PRO A 58 14.84 -3.34 -4.76
N ALA A 59 13.87 -3.04 -3.90
CA ALA A 59 13.39 -4.00 -2.90
C ALA A 59 11.91 -3.81 -2.55
N LEU A 60 11.20 -4.93 -2.43
CA LEU A 60 9.85 -4.97 -1.89
C LEU A 60 9.92 -5.18 -0.37
N VAL A 61 9.36 -4.23 0.38
CA VAL A 61 9.38 -4.19 1.85
C VAL A 61 7.98 -4.50 2.37
N PRO A 62 7.85 -5.12 3.57
CA PRO A 62 6.54 -5.42 4.16
C PRO A 62 5.56 -4.25 4.14
N GLY A 63 4.29 -4.56 3.86
CA GLY A 63 3.23 -3.57 3.61
C GLY A 63 3.16 -3.09 2.15
N ASP A 64 3.62 -3.93 1.21
CA ASP A 64 3.61 -3.71 -0.24
C ASP A 64 4.25 -2.38 -0.66
N ARG A 65 5.40 -2.06 -0.07
CA ARG A 65 6.17 -0.86 -0.40
C ARG A 65 7.36 -1.24 -1.24
N LEU A 66 7.34 -0.81 -2.50
CA LEU A 66 8.48 -0.97 -3.38
C LEU A 66 9.42 0.23 -3.21
N VAL A 67 10.67 -0.05 -2.87
CA VAL A 67 11.74 0.93 -2.76
C VAL A 67 12.60 0.87 -4.01
N LEU A 68 12.74 1.99 -4.69
CA LEU A 68 13.55 2.19 -5.89
C LEU A 68 14.59 3.28 -5.64
N SER A 69 15.69 3.27 -6.39
CA SER A 69 16.65 4.39 -6.40
C SER A 69 16.09 5.55 -7.21
N THR A 70 16.47 6.80 -6.89
CA THR A 70 16.16 7.95 -7.77
C THR A 70 16.83 7.86 -9.14
N ALA A 71 17.86 7.02 -9.31
CA ALA A 71 18.43 6.70 -10.63
C ALA A 71 17.45 5.96 -11.56
N GLU A 72 16.44 5.31 -10.98
CA GLU A 72 15.37 4.63 -11.72
C GLU A 72 14.30 5.61 -12.26
N LEU A 73 14.31 6.87 -11.81
CA LEU A 73 13.37 7.87 -12.27
C LEU A 73 13.68 8.28 -13.71
N PRO A 74 12.69 8.23 -14.62
CA PRO A 74 12.82 8.87 -15.91
C PRO A 74 13.12 10.37 -15.77
N ALA A 75 13.81 10.94 -16.75
CA ALA A 75 13.94 12.39 -16.87
C ALA A 75 12.55 13.04 -17.02
N VAL A 76 12.44 14.33 -16.70
CA VAL A 76 11.16 15.06 -16.80
C VAL A 76 10.63 14.98 -18.23
N GLY A 77 9.43 14.44 -18.38
CA GLY A 77 8.78 14.22 -19.68
C GLY A 77 9.43 13.12 -20.54
N ALA A 78 10.36 12.32 -20.03
CA ALA A 78 10.82 11.13 -20.75
C ALA A 78 9.74 10.04 -20.79
N ALA A 79 9.96 9.01 -21.61
CA ALA A 79 9.10 7.84 -21.60
C ALA A 79 9.04 7.22 -20.19
N PRO A 80 7.84 6.79 -19.74
CA PRO A 80 7.68 6.16 -18.44
C PRO A 80 8.40 4.80 -18.41
N LYS A 81 8.88 4.43 -17.23
CA LYS A 81 9.54 3.14 -17.00
C LYS A 81 8.55 2.15 -16.40
N ARG A 82 8.41 0.96 -17.01
CA ARG A 82 7.56 -0.11 -16.49
C ARG A 82 8.26 -0.89 -15.38
N PHE A 83 7.56 -1.11 -14.28
CA PHE A 83 7.93 -2.04 -13.20
C PHE A 83 6.89 -3.14 -13.11
N GLY A 84 7.34 -4.38 -13.02
CA GLY A 84 6.49 -5.58 -13.02
C GLY A 84 7.32 -6.82 -12.66
N PRO A 85 6.92 -8.02 -13.11
CA PRO A 85 7.63 -9.24 -12.74
C PRO A 85 9.11 -9.23 -13.17
N PRO A 86 10.02 -9.82 -12.37
CA PRO A 86 9.77 -10.57 -11.13
C PRO A 86 9.70 -9.71 -9.86
N LEU A 87 9.93 -8.40 -9.95
CA LEU A 87 10.03 -7.51 -8.79
C LEU A 87 8.67 -7.24 -8.12
N VAL A 88 7.63 -7.13 -8.95
CA VAL A 88 6.24 -6.90 -8.57
C VAL A 88 5.38 -7.85 -9.39
N ASP A 89 4.31 -8.41 -8.84
CA ASP A 89 3.39 -9.23 -9.65
C ASP A 89 2.69 -8.42 -10.75
N ASP A 90 2.06 -9.12 -11.71
CA ASP A 90 1.38 -8.45 -12.82
C ASP A 90 0.16 -7.61 -12.37
N ALA A 91 -0.47 -7.93 -11.24
CA ALA A 91 -1.64 -7.21 -10.73
C ALA A 91 -1.27 -5.82 -10.15
N HIS A 92 -0.03 -5.71 -9.65
CA HIS A 92 0.55 -4.51 -9.08
C HIS A 92 1.59 -3.83 -9.99
N ALA A 93 1.82 -4.36 -11.20
CA ALA A 93 2.70 -3.74 -12.18
C ALA A 93 2.26 -2.30 -12.48
N PHE A 94 3.22 -1.42 -12.75
CA PHE A 94 2.96 0.01 -12.92
C PHE A 94 3.97 0.69 -13.86
N TRP A 95 3.59 1.88 -14.33
CA TRP A 95 4.42 2.78 -15.12
C TRP A 95 4.85 3.97 -14.26
N LEU A 96 6.15 4.08 -14.00
CA LEU A 96 6.74 5.22 -13.28
C LEU A 96 7.00 6.35 -14.28
N SER A 97 6.41 7.51 -14.03
CA SER A 97 6.58 8.71 -14.86
C SER A 97 6.99 9.91 -14.02
N ARG A 98 7.76 10.80 -14.63
CA ARG A 98 8.15 12.08 -14.05
C ARG A 98 7.54 13.22 -14.87
N LEU A 99 6.41 13.73 -14.41
CA LEU A 99 5.62 14.76 -15.09
C LEU A 99 6.26 16.14 -14.96
N SER A 100 6.89 16.41 -13.82
CA SER A 100 7.61 17.66 -13.58
C SER A 100 8.81 17.44 -12.67
N ARG A 101 9.51 18.50 -12.28
CA ARG A 101 10.64 18.39 -11.34
C ARG A 101 10.21 17.83 -9.98
N THR A 102 8.99 18.15 -9.56
CA THR A 102 8.42 17.82 -8.24
C THR A 102 7.32 16.77 -8.30
N GLU A 103 6.86 16.41 -9.50
CA GLU A 103 5.74 15.49 -9.68
C GLU A 103 6.22 14.17 -10.30
N VAL A 104 6.19 13.13 -9.48
CA VAL A 104 6.44 11.74 -9.86
C VAL A 104 5.16 10.96 -9.62
N VAL A 105 4.76 10.15 -10.60
CA VAL A 105 3.53 9.37 -10.56
C VAL A 105 3.82 7.93 -10.96
N ALA A 106 3.11 6.99 -10.32
CA ALA A 106 3.14 5.58 -10.66
C ALA A 106 1.74 5.18 -11.15
N PHE A 107 1.53 5.13 -12.47
CA PHE A 107 0.25 4.70 -13.05
C PHE A 107 0.14 3.19 -13.00
N ARG A 108 -1.00 2.67 -12.53
CA ARG A 108 -1.25 1.22 -12.53
C ARG A 108 -1.18 0.69 -13.97
N GLY A 109 -0.52 -0.44 -14.14
CA GLY A 109 -0.37 -1.13 -15.43
C GLY A 109 -1.65 -1.81 -15.93
N LEU A 110 -2.73 -1.74 -15.14
CA LEU A 110 -4.04 -2.26 -15.43
C LEU A 110 -5.07 -1.16 -15.21
N TRP A 111 -6.06 -1.09 -16.09
CA TRP A 111 -7.20 -0.20 -16.00
C TRP A 111 -8.48 -1.02 -16.12
N THR A 112 -9.50 -0.69 -15.33
CA THR A 112 -10.79 -1.37 -15.39
C THR A 112 -11.78 -0.55 -16.21
N ASP A 113 -12.61 -1.12 -17.08
CA ASP A 113 -13.66 -0.35 -17.76
C ASP A 113 -14.96 -0.26 -16.93
N GLN A 114 -16.01 0.39 -17.45
CA GLN A 114 -17.31 0.49 -16.75
C GLN A 114 -18.00 -0.87 -16.56
N LEU A 115 -17.62 -1.88 -17.35
CA LEU A 115 -18.16 -3.23 -17.27
C LEU A 115 -17.33 -4.12 -16.33
N GLY A 116 -16.30 -3.58 -15.68
CA GLY A 116 -15.43 -4.34 -14.79
C GLY A 116 -14.35 -5.16 -15.50
N ARG A 117 -14.17 -5.02 -16.81
CA ARG A 117 -13.13 -5.71 -17.57
C ARG A 117 -11.77 -5.12 -17.25
N VAL A 118 -10.77 -5.98 -17.07
CA VAL A 118 -9.38 -5.58 -16.81
C VAL A 118 -8.63 -5.43 -18.12
N CYS A 119 -8.00 -4.27 -18.31
CA CYS A 119 -7.41 -3.83 -19.57
C CYS A 119 -5.95 -3.44 -19.32
N PRO A 120 -4.97 -4.13 -19.93
CA PRO A 120 -3.57 -3.75 -19.81
C PRO A 120 -3.32 -2.35 -20.33
N VAL A 121 -2.53 -1.59 -19.57
CA VAL A 121 -2.12 -0.23 -19.92
C VAL A 121 -0.74 -0.27 -20.56
N SER A 122 -0.62 0.35 -21.72
CA SER A 122 0.61 0.51 -22.49
C SER A 122 0.95 1.97 -22.69
N TRP A 123 2.24 2.28 -22.79
CA TRP A 123 2.73 3.59 -23.21
C TRP A 123 2.98 3.61 -24.72
N ASN A 124 2.59 4.70 -25.38
CA ASN A 124 2.90 4.96 -26.78
C ASN A 124 3.42 6.40 -26.93
N ASP A 125 4.35 6.58 -27.85
CA ASP A 125 4.99 7.86 -28.15
C ASP A 125 4.71 8.35 -29.59
N THR A 126 3.89 7.61 -30.33
CA THR A 126 3.51 7.91 -31.72
C THR A 126 2.05 7.60 -31.99
N LEU A 127 1.40 8.46 -32.76
CA LEU A 127 0.05 8.26 -33.31
C LEU A 127 0.05 8.73 -34.77
N ASP A 128 -0.33 7.86 -35.71
CA ASP A 128 -0.29 8.16 -37.15
C ASP A 128 1.06 8.73 -37.63
N ASN A 129 2.17 8.13 -37.17
CA ASN A 129 3.56 8.59 -37.38
C ASN A 129 3.87 10.01 -36.86
N ARG A 130 2.99 10.61 -36.06
CA ARG A 130 3.26 11.89 -35.37
C ARG A 130 3.70 11.63 -33.93
N PRO A 131 4.70 12.35 -33.42
CA PRO A 131 5.12 12.21 -32.03
C PRO A 131 4.00 12.67 -31.11
N LEU A 132 3.48 11.75 -30.31
CA LEU A 132 2.41 12.01 -29.34
C LEU A 132 2.64 11.11 -28.13
N ARG A 133 2.63 11.70 -26.95
CA ARG A 133 2.88 11.00 -25.68
C ARG A 133 1.56 10.67 -25.00
N PHE A 134 1.24 9.38 -24.91
CA PHE A 134 -0.05 8.96 -24.37
C PHE A 134 0.02 7.53 -23.85
N PHE A 135 -0.91 7.20 -22.97
CA PHE A 135 -1.18 5.83 -22.57
C PHE A 135 -2.40 5.29 -23.30
N THR A 136 -2.45 3.98 -23.44
CA THR A 136 -3.60 3.27 -23.99
C THR A 136 -4.00 2.12 -23.09
N ALA A 137 -5.29 1.86 -22.95
CA ALA A 137 -5.80 0.63 -22.36
C ALA A 137 -6.56 -0.18 -23.41
N ALA A 138 -6.24 -1.47 -23.53
CA ALA A 138 -6.87 -2.38 -24.49
C ALA A 138 -7.62 -3.49 -23.74
N CYS A 139 -8.95 -3.41 -23.68
CA CYS A 139 -9.75 -4.50 -23.14
C CYS A 139 -10.03 -5.52 -24.25
N LYS A 140 -10.09 -6.80 -23.91
CA LYS A 140 -10.43 -7.84 -24.89
C LYS A 140 -11.83 -7.58 -25.45
N GLY A 141 -11.93 -7.37 -26.76
CA GLY A 141 -13.21 -7.10 -27.44
C GLY A 141 -13.78 -5.70 -27.18
N SER A 142 -12.94 -4.70 -26.91
CA SER A 142 -13.34 -3.29 -26.90
C SER A 142 -12.42 -2.46 -27.80
N ASP A 143 -12.89 -1.26 -28.13
CA ASP A 143 -12.02 -0.25 -28.70
C ASP A 143 -10.93 0.18 -27.71
N LEU A 144 -9.85 0.73 -28.27
CA LEU A 144 -8.72 1.24 -27.52
C LEU A 144 -9.12 2.52 -26.78
N VAL A 145 -8.80 2.58 -25.49
CA VAL A 145 -9.04 3.77 -24.67
C VAL A 145 -7.75 4.57 -24.58
N LEU A 146 -7.83 5.89 -24.83
CA LEU A 146 -6.68 6.80 -24.83
C LEU A 146 -6.63 7.62 -23.55
N PHE A 147 -5.41 7.83 -23.03
CA PHE A 147 -5.15 8.72 -21.91
C PHE A 147 -3.94 9.60 -22.23
N ASN A 148 -3.94 10.86 -21.80
CA ASN A 148 -2.77 11.72 -22.01
C ASN A 148 -1.56 11.25 -21.17
N ASP A 149 -0.42 11.92 -21.32
CA ASP A 149 0.80 11.65 -20.57
C ASP A 149 0.67 11.84 -19.05
N ARG A 150 -0.35 12.57 -18.59
CA ARG A 150 -0.77 12.69 -17.18
C ARG A 150 -1.76 11.60 -16.75
N GLY A 151 -2.12 10.67 -17.62
CA GLY A 151 -3.09 9.62 -17.34
C GLY A 151 -4.54 10.11 -17.20
N GLU A 152 -4.84 11.31 -17.70
CA GLU A 152 -6.22 11.81 -17.75
C GLU A 152 -6.97 11.17 -18.92
N ALA A 153 -8.26 10.93 -18.71
CA ALA A 153 -9.17 10.37 -19.70
C ALA A 153 -9.21 11.21 -21.00
N GLY A 154 -8.92 10.56 -22.12
CA GLY A 154 -9.26 11.06 -23.45
C GLY A 154 -10.74 10.86 -23.80
N PRO A 155 -11.15 11.24 -25.02
CA PRO A 155 -12.52 11.01 -25.48
C PRO A 155 -12.92 9.52 -25.39
N GLY A 156 -14.11 9.24 -24.85
CA GLY A 156 -14.62 7.88 -24.69
C GLY A 156 -14.16 7.14 -23.42
N ALA A 157 -13.19 7.69 -22.67
CA ALA A 157 -12.77 7.13 -21.39
C ALA A 157 -13.65 7.66 -20.24
N PRO A 158 -14.26 6.80 -19.40
CA PRO A 158 -15.11 7.23 -18.29
C PRO A 158 -14.33 7.90 -17.15
N ARG A 159 -13.07 7.51 -16.95
CA ARG A 159 -12.17 8.04 -15.91
C ARG A 159 -10.71 7.87 -16.34
N GLY A 160 -9.79 8.54 -15.65
CA GLY A 160 -8.35 8.43 -15.92
C GLY A 160 -7.72 7.11 -15.46
N LEU A 161 -6.39 7.07 -15.51
CA LEU A 161 -5.60 5.96 -14.97
C LEU A 161 -5.52 6.04 -13.44
N ASP A 162 -5.65 4.87 -12.81
CA ASP A 162 -5.46 4.72 -11.38
C ASP A 162 -3.95 4.84 -11.04
N ARG A 163 -3.64 5.36 -9.86
CA ARG A 163 -2.26 5.68 -9.46
C ARG A 163 -1.91 5.07 -8.12
N TYR A 164 -0.67 4.64 -7.96
CA TYR A 164 -0.12 4.31 -6.64
C TYR A 164 0.40 5.57 -5.96
N LEU A 165 0.38 5.57 -4.63
CA LEU A 165 0.99 6.64 -3.86
C LEU A 165 2.52 6.55 -3.98
N VAL A 166 3.15 7.65 -4.38
CA VAL A 166 4.60 7.76 -4.52
C VAL A 166 5.14 8.76 -3.50
N SER A 167 6.21 8.38 -2.81
CA SER A 167 7.02 9.28 -1.99
C SER A 167 8.42 9.33 -2.58
N VAL A 168 8.98 10.53 -2.70
CA VAL A 168 10.34 10.73 -3.21
C VAL A 168 11.17 11.40 -2.10
N SER A 169 12.31 10.82 -1.80
CA SER A 169 13.35 11.38 -0.94
C SER A 169 14.68 11.40 -1.69
N ASP A 170 15.72 11.99 -1.09
CA ASP A 170 16.98 12.33 -1.77
C ASP A 170 17.54 11.24 -2.70
N ASP A 171 17.66 10.01 -2.19
CA ASP A 171 18.21 8.85 -2.93
C ASP A 171 17.16 7.80 -3.32
N ARG A 172 15.89 7.98 -2.92
CA ARG A 172 14.87 6.91 -2.96
C ARG A 172 13.53 7.36 -3.50
N VAL A 173 12.86 6.41 -4.13
CA VAL A 173 11.46 6.51 -4.56
C VAL A 173 10.73 5.33 -3.96
N ILE A 174 9.70 5.60 -3.17
CA ILE A 174 8.89 4.59 -2.52
C ILE A 174 7.51 4.60 -3.16
N VAL A 175 7.12 3.48 -3.76
CA VAL A 175 5.79 3.27 -4.34
C VAL A 175 5.00 2.37 -3.40
N ASN A 176 3.87 2.85 -2.91
CA ASN A 176 2.98 2.07 -2.05
C ASN A 176 1.93 1.35 -2.91
N LEU A 177 2.12 0.04 -3.08
CA LEU A 177 1.28 -0.82 -3.91
C LEU A 177 -0.02 -1.25 -3.21
N SER A 178 -0.08 -1.16 -1.87
CA SER A 178 -1.29 -1.46 -1.09
C SER A 178 -2.39 -0.39 -1.19
N ARG A 179 -2.03 0.82 -1.65
CA ARG A 179 -2.95 1.98 -1.71
C ARG A 179 -3.08 2.46 -3.15
N LEU A 180 -4.17 2.05 -3.78
CA LEU A 180 -4.55 2.53 -5.10
C LEU A 180 -5.43 3.78 -4.99
N ILE A 181 -5.03 4.85 -5.66
CA ILE A 181 -5.81 6.07 -5.85
C ILE A 181 -6.60 5.88 -7.14
N VAL A 182 -7.89 5.62 -7.01
CA VAL A 182 -8.80 5.43 -8.15
C VAL A 182 -9.14 6.79 -8.75
N SER A 183 -9.01 6.92 -10.08
CA SER A 183 -9.36 8.16 -10.76
C SER A 183 -10.88 8.40 -10.69
N SER A 184 -11.31 9.63 -10.45
CA SER A 184 -12.75 9.97 -10.41
C SER A 184 -13.39 9.82 -11.79
N GLU A 185 -14.60 9.26 -11.81
CA GLU A 185 -15.41 9.18 -13.04
C GLU A 185 -15.85 10.57 -13.50
N ARG A 186 -15.74 10.84 -14.81
CA ARG A 186 -16.35 12.02 -15.42
C ARG A 186 -17.85 11.75 -15.50
N ILE A 187 -18.61 12.42 -14.65
CA ILE A 187 -20.05 12.53 -14.83
C ILE A 187 -20.28 13.60 -15.91
N PRO A 188 -20.90 13.26 -17.06
CA PRO A 188 -21.27 14.26 -18.05
C PRO A 188 -22.17 15.30 -17.38
N ALA A 189 -21.92 16.59 -17.62
CA ALA A 189 -22.86 17.62 -17.20
C ALA A 189 -24.23 17.35 -17.87
N PRO A 190 -25.35 17.48 -17.13
CA PRO A 190 -26.66 17.33 -17.74
C PRO A 190 -26.81 18.34 -18.89
N PRO A 191 -27.48 17.96 -20.01
CA PRO A 191 -27.72 18.89 -21.09
C PRO A 191 -28.48 20.11 -20.54
N SER A 192 -27.99 21.30 -20.89
CA SER A 192 -28.71 22.54 -20.55
C SER A 192 -30.05 22.54 -21.31
N PRO A 193 -31.16 22.95 -20.67
CA PRO A 193 -32.50 22.93 -21.26
C PRO A 193 -32.63 23.87 -22.47
#